data_AF-A0A2A4MK72-F1
#
_entry.id   AF-A0A2A4MK72-F1
#
_cell.length_a   1.000
_cell.length_b   1.000
_cell.length_c   1.000
_cell.angle_alpha   90.00
_cell.angle_beta   90.00
_cell.angle_gamma   90.00
#
_symmetry.space_group_name_H-M   'P 1'
#
loop_
_entity.id
_entity.type
_entity.pdbx_description
1 polymer ?
#
loop_
_entity_poly.entity_id
_entity_poly.type
_entity_poly.pdbx_seq_one_letter_code
_entity_poly.pdbx_strand_id
1 'polypeptide(L)'
;MNSSNFVYKKPFRSACIPLALTALLLPLSATAMPPNPIFIEAENYNPGGEGVGYHDSDNRRRGNYDNGRGESVDLSAISATSAERRTSDGPATVSYVAAREWLTYDINVPVAGTYQFEIRSARAPQPVMAEFVLKSTVSMLAAP
;
A
#
# COMPACT_ATOMS: atom_id res chain seq x y z
N MET A 1 31.42 -27.09 72.51
CA MET A 1 30.24 -27.53 71.74
C MET A 1 30.01 -26.49 70.65
N ASN A 2 30.58 -26.76 69.48
CA ASN A 2 29.89 -27.13 68.24
C ASN A 2 29.50 -25.87 67.42
N SER A 3 30.29 -25.49 66.42
CA SER A 3 30.07 -25.78 64.98
C SER A 3 28.77 -25.10 64.47
N SER A 4 28.74 -24.25 63.45
CA SER A 4 29.35 -24.44 62.12
C SER A 4 29.38 -23.12 61.34
N ASN A 5 30.52 -22.81 60.72
CA ASN A 5 30.65 -21.83 59.65
C ASN A 5 29.90 -22.34 58.40
N PHE A 6 28.83 -21.66 57.98
CA PHE A 6 28.26 -21.88 56.64
C PHE A 6 29.00 -21.01 55.63
N VAL A 7 30.01 -21.63 55.01
CA VAL A 7 30.70 -21.10 53.84
C VAL A 7 29.72 -21.06 52.67
N TYR A 8 29.38 -19.85 52.22
CA TYR A 8 28.56 -19.64 51.03
C TYR A 8 29.37 -20.04 49.78
N LYS A 9 29.08 -21.21 49.21
CA LYS A 9 29.61 -21.65 47.91
C LYS A 9 28.48 -21.65 46.87
N LYS A 10 28.31 -20.54 46.17
CA LYS A 10 27.73 -20.55 44.81
C LYS A 10 28.82 -20.13 43.83
N PRO A 11 29.14 -20.96 42.81
CA PRO A 11 30.21 -20.65 41.88
C PRO A 11 29.82 -19.47 40.99
N PHE A 12 30.72 -18.51 40.85
CA PHE A 12 30.68 -17.48 39.82
C PHE A 12 30.60 -18.16 38.45
N ARG A 13 29.50 -17.94 37.73
CA ARG A 13 29.52 -18.00 36.26
C ARG A 13 29.57 -16.56 35.79
N SER A 14 30.77 -16.08 35.51
CA SER A 14 31.00 -14.86 34.74
C SER A 14 30.24 -14.98 33.43
N ALA A 15 29.10 -14.29 33.31
CA ALA A 15 28.46 -14.06 32.05
C ALA A 15 29.06 -12.76 31.49
N CYS A 16 29.99 -12.92 30.55
CA CYS A 16 30.32 -11.90 29.57
C CYS A 16 29.02 -11.62 28.81
N ILE A 17 28.29 -10.56 29.16
CA ILE A 17 27.24 -10.06 28.28
C ILE A 17 28.00 -9.31 27.19
N PRO A 18 28.11 -9.85 25.96
CA PRO A 18 28.70 -9.08 24.90
C PRO A 18 27.83 -7.84 24.71
N LEU A 19 28.52 -6.73 24.45
CA LEU A 19 28.05 -5.42 24.04
C LEU A 19 27.09 -5.50 22.84
N ALA A 20 25.90 -6.06 23.04
CA ALA A 20 24.79 -6.13 22.10
C ALA A 20 23.55 -5.39 22.64
N LEU A 21 23.78 -4.50 23.63
CA LEU A 21 22.88 -3.38 23.93
C LEU A 21 23.42 -2.09 23.30
N THR A 22 24.09 -2.22 22.16
CA THR A 22 24.06 -1.16 21.15
C THR A 22 22.65 -1.21 20.58
N ALA A 23 21.70 -0.57 21.27
CA ALA A 23 20.51 -0.09 20.61
C ALA A 23 21.01 0.76 19.45
N LEU A 24 21.00 0.16 18.26
CA LEU A 24 21.31 0.85 17.03
C LEU A 24 20.22 1.92 16.93
N LEU A 25 20.61 3.14 17.33
CA LEU A 25 20.08 4.39 16.81
C LEU A 25 20.23 4.32 15.29
N LEU A 26 19.35 3.57 14.63
CA LEU A 26 19.15 3.73 13.21
C LEU A 26 18.47 5.09 13.04
N PRO A 27 18.94 5.93 12.11
CA PRO A 27 18.28 7.19 11.83
C PRO A 27 16.82 6.90 11.46
N LEU A 28 15.91 7.78 11.89
CA LEU A 28 14.55 7.91 11.37
C LEU A 28 14.63 8.44 9.93
N SER A 29 15.33 7.70 9.06
CA SER A 29 15.68 8.04 7.69
C SER A 29 15.99 6.75 6.92
N ALA A 30 15.20 5.70 7.12
CA ALA A 30 15.12 4.62 6.14
C ALA A 30 14.28 5.10 4.95
N THR A 31 14.74 6.12 4.23
CA THR A 31 14.20 6.54 2.93
C THR A 31 14.84 5.68 1.83
N ALA A 32 14.75 4.37 1.98
CA ALA A 32 14.88 3.47 0.84
C ALA A 32 13.51 2.82 0.70
N MET A 33 12.74 3.28 -0.28
CA MET A 33 11.57 2.55 -0.77
C MET A 33 11.94 1.05 -0.84
N PRO A 34 11.07 0.13 -0.37
CA PRO A 34 11.32 -1.28 -0.55
C PRO A 34 11.68 -1.54 -2.02
N PRO A 35 12.62 -2.44 -2.33
CA PRO A 35 13.25 -2.56 -3.66
C PRO A 35 12.25 -2.80 -4.81
N ASN A 36 10.99 -3.08 -4.51
CA ASN A 36 9.91 -3.26 -5.46
C ASN A 36 8.70 -2.41 -5.02
N PRO A 37 8.56 -1.15 -5.47
CA PRO A 37 7.29 -0.45 -5.33
C PRO A 37 6.17 -1.26 -6.00
N ILE A 38 5.02 -1.34 -5.33
CA ILE A 38 3.81 -1.87 -5.94
C ILE A 38 3.19 -0.72 -6.74
N PHE A 39 2.97 -0.95 -8.04
CA PHE A 39 2.24 -0.04 -8.90
C PHE A 39 0.84 -0.58 -9.12
N ILE A 40 -0.14 0.30 -8.96
CA ILE A 40 -1.55 0.02 -9.20
C ILE A 40 -1.98 1.05 -10.24
N GLU A 41 -2.32 0.59 -11.44
CA GLU A 41 -2.84 1.47 -12.48
C GLU A 41 -4.27 1.86 -12.12
N ALA A 42 -4.61 3.14 -12.29
CA ALA A 42 -5.91 3.66 -11.85
C ALA A 42 -7.07 3.08 -12.66
N GLU A 43 -6.84 2.73 -13.93
CA GLU A 43 -7.81 2.05 -14.80
C GLU A 43 -8.07 0.58 -14.42
N ASN A 44 -7.23 0.01 -13.55
CA ASN A 44 -7.31 -1.37 -13.08
C ASN A 44 -8.03 -1.47 -11.71
N TYR A 45 -9.01 -0.60 -11.46
CA TYR A 45 -9.90 -0.72 -10.30
C TYR A 45 -10.61 -2.09 -10.27
N ASN A 46 -11.13 -2.48 -9.11
CA ASN A 46 -11.82 -3.76 -8.97
C ASN A 46 -13.08 -3.80 -9.85
N PRO A 47 -13.36 -4.90 -10.56
CA PRO A 47 -14.61 -5.06 -11.29
C PRO A 47 -15.78 -5.28 -10.33
N GLY A 48 -17.00 -5.18 -10.84
CA GLY A 48 -18.22 -5.52 -10.09
C GLY A 48 -19.36 -4.54 -10.27
N GLY A 49 -19.14 -3.48 -11.06
CA GLY A 49 -20.11 -2.44 -11.28
C GLY A 49 -20.20 -1.39 -10.18
N GLU A 50 -21.12 -0.47 -10.42
CA GLU A 50 -21.47 0.67 -9.57
C GLU A 50 -21.86 0.24 -8.15
N GLY A 51 -21.27 0.89 -7.14
CA GLY A 51 -21.45 0.59 -5.73
C GLY A 51 -20.65 -0.62 -5.20
N VAL A 52 -19.92 -1.33 -6.07
CA VAL A 52 -19.08 -2.49 -5.70
C VAL A 52 -17.61 -2.23 -5.97
N GLY A 53 -17.25 -2.07 -7.25
CA GLY A 53 -15.87 -1.82 -7.68
C GLY A 53 -15.51 -0.34 -7.70
N TYR A 54 -16.51 0.50 -7.94
CA TYR A 54 -16.40 1.95 -8.05
C TYR A 54 -17.74 2.64 -7.73
N HIS A 55 -17.71 3.97 -7.61
CA HIS A 55 -18.87 4.85 -7.72
C HIS A 55 -18.55 5.97 -8.69
N ASP A 56 -19.30 6.03 -9.79
CA ASP A 56 -19.34 7.15 -10.72
C ASP A 56 -20.66 7.90 -10.52
N SER A 57 -20.60 9.22 -10.41
CA SER A 57 -21.78 10.03 -10.11
C SER A 57 -22.73 10.16 -11.29
N ASP A 58 -22.26 9.81 -12.49
CA ASP A 58 -23.08 9.68 -13.66
C ASP A 58 -22.87 8.33 -14.38
N ASN A 59 -23.84 7.95 -15.21
CA ASN A 59 -23.82 6.66 -15.90
C ASN A 59 -23.18 6.76 -17.30
N ARG A 60 -22.50 7.86 -17.60
CA ARG A 60 -21.90 8.10 -18.90
C ARG A 60 -20.42 7.77 -18.81
N ARG A 61 -19.98 6.85 -19.66
CA ARG A 61 -18.57 6.66 -19.90
C ARG A 61 -18.02 7.77 -20.79
N ARG A 62 -17.33 8.73 -20.20
CA ARG A 62 -16.57 9.83 -20.82
C ARG A 62 -15.11 9.44 -21.02
N GLY A 63 -14.40 10.30 -21.74
CA GLY A 63 -13.04 10.03 -22.20
C GLY A 63 -13.00 9.19 -23.46
N ASN A 64 -11.79 8.78 -23.86
CA ASN A 64 -11.52 8.09 -25.12
C ASN A 64 -10.86 6.72 -24.93
N TYR A 65 -10.94 6.14 -23.73
CA TYR A 65 -10.37 4.83 -23.43
C TYR A 65 -11.43 3.83 -22.97
N ASP A 66 -11.43 2.66 -23.62
CA ASP A 66 -12.25 1.52 -23.23
C ASP A 66 -11.37 0.40 -22.65
N ASN A 67 -11.65 0.01 -21.40
CA ASN A 67 -11.00 -1.11 -20.73
C ASN A 67 -11.74 -2.45 -20.95
N GLY A 68 -12.77 -2.45 -21.80
CA GLY A 68 -13.53 -3.63 -22.22
C GLY A 68 -14.52 -4.16 -21.18
N ARG A 69 -14.70 -3.46 -20.06
CA ARG A 69 -15.57 -3.91 -18.95
C ARG A 69 -17.02 -3.47 -19.08
N GLY A 70 -17.32 -2.49 -19.94
CA GLY A 70 -18.66 -1.92 -20.05
C GLY A 70 -19.12 -1.17 -18.79
N GLU A 71 -18.20 -0.83 -17.89
CA GLU A 71 -18.43 -0.05 -16.67
C GLU A 71 -18.36 1.47 -16.95
N SER A 72 -18.98 2.29 -16.09
CA SER A 72 -19.15 3.73 -16.35
C SER A 72 -17.96 4.59 -15.95
N VAL A 73 -16.92 4.05 -15.31
CA VAL A 73 -15.72 4.81 -14.96
C VAL A 73 -15.13 5.52 -16.18
N ASP A 74 -14.94 6.82 -16.02
CA ASP A 74 -14.39 7.72 -17.02
C ASP A 74 -12.88 7.54 -17.21
N LEU A 75 -12.47 7.07 -18.39
CA LEU A 75 -11.07 6.79 -18.71
C LEU A 75 -10.60 7.54 -19.95
N SER A 76 -9.44 8.19 -19.86
CA SER A 76 -8.78 8.83 -21.00
C SER A 76 -7.44 8.16 -21.30
N ALA A 77 -7.19 7.91 -22.59
CA ALA A 77 -5.95 7.33 -23.06
C ALA A 77 -4.81 8.34 -22.91
N ILE A 78 -3.67 7.90 -22.40
CA ILE A 78 -2.39 8.61 -22.43
C ILE A 78 -1.53 8.04 -23.55
N SER A 79 -0.49 8.79 -23.96
CA SER A 79 0.37 8.37 -25.06
C SER A 79 1.03 7.02 -24.77
N ALA A 80 1.11 6.15 -25.78
CA ALA A 80 1.82 4.88 -25.72
C ALA A 80 3.33 5.03 -25.41
N THR A 81 3.90 6.22 -25.65
CA THR A 81 5.30 6.55 -25.35
C THR A 81 5.49 7.21 -23.99
N SER A 82 4.42 7.37 -23.21
CA SER A 82 4.50 8.03 -21.92
C SER A 82 5.28 7.17 -20.91
N ALA A 83 6.18 7.80 -20.15
CA ALA A 83 6.87 7.17 -19.03
C ALA A 83 5.94 6.88 -17.83
N GLU A 84 4.62 7.01 -18.02
CA GLU A 84 3.61 6.77 -16.99
C GLU A 84 3.18 5.31 -16.92
N ARG A 85 3.34 4.56 -18.02
CA ARG A 85 3.06 3.12 -18.08
C ARG A 85 4.06 2.35 -17.21
N ARG A 86 3.60 1.69 -16.14
CA ARG A 86 4.48 0.96 -15.20
C ARG A 86 4.22 -0.55 -15.19
N THR A 87 2.98 -1.00 -15.39
CA THR A 87 2.62 -2.42 -15.20
C THR A 87 1.91 -3.09 -16.38
N SER A 88 1.71 -2.33 -17.46
CA SER A 88 1.09 -2.74 -18.74
C SER A 88 -0.34 -3.30 -18.66
N ASP A 89 -1.27 -2.59 -19.30
CA ASP A 89 -2.37 -3.11 -20.14
C ASP A 89 -3.24 -1.98 -20.73
N GLY A 90 -3.09 -0.75 -20.22
CA GLY A 90 -3.54 0.48 -20.85
C GLY A 90 -2.55 1.59 -20.55
N PRO A 91 -2.32 2.55 -21.46
CA PRO A 91 -1.91 3.86 -21.05
C PRO A 91 -3.23 4.61 -20.81
N ALA A 92 -3.84 4.50 -19.64
CA ALA A 92 -5.02 5.30 -19.33
C ALA A 92 -4.89 6.06 -18.02
N THR A 93 -5.75 7.05 -17.86
CA THR A 93 -5.94 7.81 -16.63
C THR A 93 -7.42 7.81 -16.30
N VAL A 94 -7.73 7.72 -15.02
CA VAL A 94 -9.07 8.07 -14.54
C VAL A 94 -9.25 9.57 -14.72
N SER A 95 -10.32 9.94 -15.40
CA SER A 95 -10.62 11.31 -15.83
C SER A 95 -12.00 11.72 -15.38
N TYR A 96 -12.34 13.01 -15.54
CA TYR A 96 -13.68 13.53 -15.22
C TYR A 96 -14.19 13.27 -13.80
N VAL A 97 -13.26 12.98 -12.86
CA VAL A 97 -13.57 12.67 -11.46
C VAL A 97 -14.37 13.81 -10.82
N ALA A 98 -15.54 13.48 -10.31
CA ALA A 98 -16.41 14.35 -9.55
C ALA A 98 -16.26 14.12 -8.04
N ALA A 99 -16.78 15.06 -7.25
CA ALA A 99 -16.76 14.95 -5.80
C ALA A 99 -17.55 13.70 -5.36
N ARG A 100 -16.97 12.95 -4.41
CA ARG A 100 -17.53 11.73 -3.78
C ARG A 100 -17.48 10.47 -4.64
N GLU A 101 -16.96 10.52 -5.85
CA GLU A 101 -16.64 9.33 -6.62
C GLU A 101 -15.49 8.54 -5.99
N TRP A 102 -15.48 7.22 -6.17
CA TRP A 102 -14.46 6.35 -5.57
C TRP A 102 -14.16 5.14 -6.43
N LEU A 103 -12.95 4.60 -6.25
CA LEU A 103 -12.47 3.38 -6.86
C LEU A 103 -11.92 2.46 -5.77
N THR A 104 -12.14 1.15 -5.90
CA THR A 104 -11.55 0.15 -5.00
C THR A 104 -10.45 -0.64 -5.69
N TYR A 105 -9.49 -1.10 -4.90
CA TYR A 105 -8.36 -1.89 -5.37
C TYR A 105 -8.04 -2.95 -4.32
N ASP A 106 -7.94 -4.20 -4.75
CA ASP A 106 -7.43 -5.27 -3.91
C ASP A 106 -5.91 -5.29 -3.95
N ILE A 107 -5.29 -5.21 -2.78
CA ILE A 107 -3.84 -5.24 -2.63
C ILE A 107 -3.42 -6.33 -1.66
N ASN A 108 -2.29 -6.99 -1.95
CA ASN A 108 -1.66 -7.90 -1.01
C ASN A 108 -0.52 -7.17 -0.29
N VAL A 109 -0.65 -7.02 1.03
CA VAL A 109 0.37 -6.41 1.89
C VAL A 109 0.92 -7.50 2.82
N PRO A 110 2.01 -8.19 2.44
CA PRO A 110 2.48 -9.38 3.14
C PRO A 110 3.12 -9.10 4.51
N VAL A 111 3.52 -7.85 4.76
CA VAL A 111 4.19 -7.44 5.98
C VAL A 111 3.50 -6.19 6.52
N ALA A 112 3.07 -6.19 7.77
CA ALA A 112 2.52 -4.98 8.38
C ALA A 112 3.62 -3.93 8.58
N GLY A 113 3.35 -2.66 8.28
CA GLY A 113 4.35 -1.60 8.40
C GLY A 113 3.83 -0.24 7.96
N THR A 114 4.72 0.76 7.99
CA THR A 114 4.48 2.08 7.41
C THR A 114 4.93 2.07 5.96
N TYR A 115 4.07 2.58 5.07
CA TYR A 115 4.32 2.67 3.64
C TYR A 115 4.29 4.12 3.19
N GLN A 116 5.17 4.47 2.25
CA GLN A 116 5.01 5.69 1.47
C GLN A 116 3.96 5.43 0.41
N PHE A 117 3.00 6.34 0.31
CA PHE A 117 1.92 6.29 -0.66
C PHE A 117 2.05 7.49 -1.59
N GLU A 118 2.04 7.24 -2.89
CA GLU A 118 2.18 8.25 -3.92
C GLU A 118 1.01 8.13 -4.89
N ILE A 119 0.35 9.25 -5.17
CA ILE A 119 -0.61 9.37 -6.26
C ILE A 119 0.06 10.11 -7.40
N ARG A 120 0.10 9.48 -8.57
CA ARG A 120 0.38 10.20 -9.81
C ARG A 120 -0.91 10.84 -10.29
N SER A 121 -0.92 12.16 -10.37
CA SER A 121 -2.07 12.92 -10.86
C SER A 121 -1.64 13.95 -11.88
N ALA A 122 -2.53 14.21 -12.85
CA ALA A 122 -2.41 15.38 -13.71
C ALA A 122 -2.93 16.62 -12.98
N ARG A 123 -2.50 17.80 -13.43
CA ARG A 123 -2.97 19.07 -12.88
C ARG A 123 -4.48 19.21 -13.11
N ALA A 124 -5.25 19.23 -12.03
CA ALA A 124 -6.65 19.61 -12.07
C ALA A 124 -6.81 21.15 -12.18
N PRO A 125 -7.87 21.65 -12.85
CA PRO A 125 -8.18 23.08 -12.89
C PRO A 125 -8.48 23.68 -11.50
N GLN A 126 -8.98 22.85 -10.59
CA GLN A 126 -9.31 23.20 -9.21
C GLN A 126 -8.65 22.20 -8.24
N PRO A 127 -8.39 22.59 -6.98
CA PRO A 127 -7.89 21.65 -5.98
C PRO A 127 -8.88 20.50 -5.82
N VAL A 128 -8.37 19.27 -5.90
CA VAL A 128 -9.14 18.07 -5.64
C VAL A 128 -8.59 17.46 -4.36
N MET A 129 -9.48 17.15 -3.41
CA MET A 129 -9.10 16.40 -2.22
C MET A 129 -9.33 14.93 -2.53
N ALA A 130 -8.26 14.13 -2.46
CA ALA A 130 -8.37 12.68 -2.49
C ALA A 130 -8.34 12.16 -1.05
N GLU A 131 -9.31 11.33 -0.71
CA GLU A 131 -9.30 10.56 0.53
C GLU A 131 -8.90 9.12 0.21
N PHE A 132 -7.95 8.58 0.98
CA PHE A 132 -7.52 7.19 0.85
C PHE A 132 -7.92 6.42 2.10
N VAL A 133 -8.63 5.31 1.90
CA VAL A 133 -9.13 4.47 2.99
C VAL A 133 -8.64 3.05 2.80
N LEU A 134 -7.82 2.57 3.74
CA LEU A 134 -7.43 1.17 3.82
C LEU A 134 -8.48 0.40 4.62
N LYS A 135 -9.18 -0.52 3.97
CA LYS A 135 -10.05 -1.49 4.63
C LYS A 135 -9.29 -2.81 4.70
N SER A 136 -8.81 -3.19 5.89
CA SER A 136 -8.18 -4.49 6.08
C SER A 136 -9.25 -5.58 6.22
N THR A 137 -9.14 -6.62 5.41
CA THR A 137 -9.85 -7.88 5.63
C THR A 137 -8.79 -8.96 5.81
N VAL A 138 -8.79 -9.64 6.95
CA VAL A 138 -7.89 -10.78 7.19
C VAL A 138 -8.57 -12.02 6.63
N SER A 139 -8.26 -12.35 5.38
CA SER A 139 -8.68 -13.62 4.77
C SER A 139 -7.69 -14.69 5.21
N MET A 140 -8.06 -15.54 6.17
CA MET A 140 -7.30 -16.76 6.44
C MET A 140 -7.45 -17.66 5.22
N LEU A 141 -6.35 -17.92 4.50
CA LEU A 141 -6.30 -19.00 3.53
C LEU A 141 -6.66 -20.29 4.28
N ALA A 142 -7.77 -20.92 3.91
CA ALA A 142 -8.04 -22.28 4.34
C ALA A 142 -6.85 -23.14 3.88
N ALA A 143 -6.15 -23.77 4.82
CA ALA A 143 -5.14 -24.76 4.49
C ALA A 143 -5.78 -25.90 3.66
N PRO A 144 -5.07 -26.46 2.68
CA PRO A 144 -5.57 -27.56 1.87
C PRO A 144 -5.88 -28.82 2.70
#